data_AF-A0A951FZE6-F1
#
_entry.id   AF-A0A951FZE6-F1
#
_cell.length_a   1.000
_cell.length_b   1.000
_cell.length_c   1.000
_cell.angle_alpha   90.00
_cell.angle_beta   90.00
_cell.angle_gamma   90.00
#
_symmetry.space_group_name_H-M   'P 1'
#
loop_
_entity.id
_entity.type
_entity.pdbx_description
1 polymer ?
#
loop_
_entity_poly.entity_id
_entity_poly.type
_entity_poly.pdbx_seq_one_letter_code
_entity_poly.pdbx_strand_id
1 'polypeptide(L)'
;MLVLDERRSELVRSVCELIVPGCARVGAEVYVDALLARMPGEARAAALAAFDSLQEPAAAGAQALGEHSLEPEFQLVRALACEAFYSDFVAPGAPGPGAWEEIDFAPPLAARLEKDWSYLRG
;
A
#
# COMPACT_ATOMS: atom_id res chain seq x y z
N MET A 1 -10.21 -9.45 9.39
CA MET A 1 -9.21 -9.69 10.46
C MET A 1 -8.07 -8.73 10.25
N LEU A 2 -7.71 -7.91 11.24
CA LEU A 2 -6.56 -7.00 11.16
C LEU A 2 -5.26 -7.80 11.34
N VAL A 3 -4.30 -7.62 10.44
CA VAL A 3 -2.96 -8.24 10.49
C VAL A 3 -1.93 -7.25 11.03
N LEU A 4 -2.02 -5.99 10.63
CA LEU A 4 -1.14 -4.91 11.08
C LEU A 4 -1.58 -4.41 12.45
N ASP A 5 -0.63 -4.34 13.38
CA ASP A 5 -0.78 -3.53 14.59
C ASP A 5 -0.58 -2.04 14.26
N GLU A 6 -0.86 -1.16 15.22
CA GLU A 6 -0.74 0.30 15.04
C GLU A 6 0.65 0.69 14.51
N ARG A 7 1.72 0.14 15.11
CA ARG A 7 3.11 0.41 14.72
C ARG A 7 3.39 0.01 13.27
N ARG A 8 2.98 -1.19 12.86
CA ARG A 8 3.19 -1.67 11.50
C ARG A 8 2.29 -0.97 10.50
N SER A 9 1.09 -0.57 10.90
CA SER A 9 0.21 0.26 10.08
C SER A 9 0.88 1.60 9.74
N GLU A 10 1.49 2.25 10.73
CA GLU A 10 2.26 3.48 10.53
C GLU A 10 3.48 3.26 9.63
N LEU A 11 4.23 2.18 9.87
CA LEU A 11 5.38 1.81 9.02
C LEU A 11 4.96 1.62 7.56
N VAL A 12 3.92 0.82 7.30
CA VAL A 12 3.39 0.58 5.96
C VAL A 12 2.99 1.90 5.31
N ARG A 13 2.22 2.74 6.03
CA ARG A 13 1.81 4.06 5.55
C ARG A 13 3.01 4.92 5.14
N SER A 14 4.03 5.01 5.98
CA SER A 14 5.23 5.82 5.72
C SER A 14 6.07 5.27 4.56
N VAL A 15 6.31 3.96 4.50
CA VAL A 15 7.09 3.34 3.41
C VAL A 15 6.36 3.49 2.08
N CYS A 16 5.04 3.23 2.05
CA CYS A 16 4.24 3.41 0.85
C CYS A 16 4.25 4.86 0.36
N GLU A 17 4.15 5.85 1.25
CA GLU A 17 4.25 7.28 0.88
C GLU A 17 5.62 7.63 0.27
N LEU A 18 6.72 7.07 0.80
CA LEU A 18 8.05 7.33 0.27
C LEU A 18 8.27 6.69 -1.11
N ILE A 19 7.67 5.53 -1.38
CA ILE A 19 7.81 4.82 -2.67
C ILE A 19 6.84 5.36 -3.72
N VAL A 20 5.58 5.60 -3.33
CA VAL A 20 4.51 6.14 -4.19
C VAL A 20 3.84 7.31 -3.46
N PRO A 21 4.32 8.55 -3.68
CA PRO A 21 3.78 9.73 -3.03
C PRO A 21 2.27 9.88 -3.25
N GLY A 22 1.52 10.07 -2.16
CA GLY A 22 0.06 10.09 -2.15
C GLY A 22 -0.60 8.90 -1.46
N CYS A 23 0.11 7.78 -1.28
CA CYS A 23 -0.38 6.61 -0.56
C CYS A 23 -0.99 6.93 0.81
N ALA A 24 -0.37 7.83 1.56
CA ALA A 24 -0.81 8.17 2.91
C ALA A 24 -2.13 8.97 2.95
N ARG A 25 -2.54 9.58 1.83
CA ARG A 25 -3.82 10.31 1.71
C ARG A 25 -4.98 9.38 1.38
N VAL A 26 -4.71 8.28 0.69
CA VAL A 26 -5.71 7.29 0.24
C VAL A 26 -5.81 6.08 1.17
N GLY A 27 -5.01 6.02 2.24
CA GLY A 27 -5.05 4.94 3.23
C GLY A 27 -4.51 3.61 2.68
N ALA A 28 -3.40 3.64 1.96
CA ALA A 28 -2.78 2.46 1.35
C ALA A 28 -2.54 1.31 2.35
N GLU A 29 -2.27 1.61 3.62
CA GLU A 29 -2.10 0.64 4.68
C GLU A 29 -3.35 -0.24 4.92
N VAL A 30 -4.54 0.28 4.66
CA VAL A 30 -5.80 -0.48 4.76
C VAL A 30 -5.92 -1.50 3.64
N TYR A 31 -5.52 -1.13 2.42
CA TYR A 31 -5.45 -2.06 1.30
C TYR A 31 -4.44 -3.18 1.58
N VAL A 32 -3.25 -2.80 2.04
CA VAL A 32 -2.16 -3.73 2.35
C VAL A 32 -2.57 -4.69 3.46
N ASP A 33 -3.21 -4.22 4.54
CA ASP A 33 -3.72 -5.09 5.62
C ASP A 33 -4.75 -6.11 5.10
N ALA A 34 -5.70 -5.67 4.27
CA ALA A 34 -6.71 -6.53 3.67
C ALA A 34 -6.08 -7.59 2.75
N LEU A 35 -5.05 -7.22 1.98
CA LEU A 35 -4.32 -8.15 1.13
C LEU A 35 -3.51 -9.16 1.97
N LEU A 36 -2.80 -8.70 2.99
CA LEU A 36 -2.05 -9.54 3.93
C LEU A 36 -2.96 -10.55 4.64
N ALA A 37 -4.18 -10.17 5.01
CA ALA A 37 -5.14 -11.05 5.65
C ALA A 37 -5.52 -12.26 4.78
N ARG A 38 -5.40 -12.12 3.45
CA ARG A 38 -5.72 -13.16 2.46
C ARG A 38 -4.50 -13.95 1.98
N MET A 39 -3.28 -13.51 2.29
CA MET A 39 -2.06 -14.21 1.89
C MET A 39 -1.88 -15.54 2.65
N PRO A 40 -1.30 -16.58 2.00
CA PRO A 40 -0.79 -17.75 2.70
C PRO A 40 0.18 -17.36 3.82
N GLY A 41 0.23 -18.15 4.90
CA GLY A 41 0.98 -17.79 6.12
C GLY A 41 2.45 -17.45 5.87
N GLU A 42 3.13 -18.20 5.01
CA GLU A 42 4.54 -17.95 4.64
C GLU A 42 4.71 -16.66 3.82
N ALA A 43 3.84 -16.43 2.84
CA ALA A 43 3.86 -15.21 2.03
C ALA A 43 3.58 -13.96 2.87
N ARG A 44 2.59 -14.05 3.78
CA ARG A 44 2.29 -12.99 4.74
C ARG A 44 3.49 -12.67 5.64
N ALA A 45 4.15 -13.70 6.17
CA ALA A 45 5.33 -13.52 7.02
C ALA A 45 6.48 -12.87 6.24
N ALA A 46 6.71 -13.27 4.99
CA ALA A 46 7.73 -12.67 4.13
C ALA A 46 7.42 -11.19 3.81
N ALA A 47 6.17 -10.84 3.52
CA ALA A 47 5.77 -9.45 3.28
C ALA A 47 5.95 -8.58 4.54
N LEU A 48 5.57 -9.08 5.72
CA LEU A 48 5.79 -8.37 6.98
C LEU A 48 7.28 -8.16 7.27
N ALA A 49 8.10 -9.19 7.04
CA ALA A 49 9.55 -9.10 7.21
C ALA A 49 10.19 -8.08 6.24
N ALA A 50 9.69 -7.99 5.00
CA ALA A 50 10.15 -7.01 4.02
C ALA A 50 9.80 -5.56 4.42
N PHE A 51 8.64 -5.31 5.03
CA PHE A 51 8.37 -3.99 5.62
C PHE A 51 9.28 -3.70 6.81
N ASP A 52 9.43 -4.66 7.73
CA ASP A 52 10.28 -4.51 8.92
C ASP A 52 11.75 -4.24 8.52
N SER A 53 12.27 -4.85 7.44
CA SER A 53 13.65 -4.62 6.96
C SER A 53 13.88 -3.24 6.35
N LEU A 54 12.82 -2.57 5.87
CA LEU A 54 12.89 -1.22 5.29
C LEU A 54 12.61 -0.11 6.30
N GLN A 55 12.33 -0.45 7.58
CA GLN A 55 12.02 0.53 8.62
C GLN A 55 13.13 1.58 8.80
N GLU A 56 14.37 1.15 9.02
CA GLU A 56 15.50 2.07 9.24
C GLU A 56 15.82 2.91 7.99
N PRO A 57 15.93 2.34 6.77
CA PRO A 57 16.10 3.13 5.56
C PRO A 57 14.98 4.14 5.33
N ALA A 58 13.71 3.77 5.60
CA ALA A 58 12.57 4.67 5.46
C ALA A 58 12.61 5.82 6.48
N ALA A 59 13.00 5.54 7.73
CA ALA A 59 13.19 6.57 8.76
C ALA A 59 14.31 7.57 8.39
N ALA A 60 15.33 7.12 7.66
CA ALA A 60 16.39 7.97 7.10
C ALA A 60 15.96 8.74 5.82
N GLY A 61 14.77 8.48 5.29
CA GLY A 61 14.15 9.22 4.20
C GLY A 61 14.28 8.58 2.82
N ALA A 62 13.65 9.21 1.82
CA ALA A 62 13.50 8.64 0.48
C ALA A 62 14.81 8.26 -0.22
N GLN A 63 15.89 9.04 0.00
CA GLN A 63 17.18 8.75 -0.60
C GLN A 63 17.79 7.47 -0.04
N ALA A 64 17.83 7.32 1.30
CA ALA A 64 18.35 6.13 1.95
C ALA A 64 17.51 4.89 1.60
N LEU A 65 16.19 5.04 1.59
CA LEU A 65 15.30 3.98 1.14
C LEU A 65 15.56 3.59 -0.34
N GLY A 66 15.90 4.55 -1.20
CA GLY A 66 16.22 4.33 -2.61
C GLY A 66 17.51 3.52 -2.86
N GLU A 67 18.44 3.49 -1.90
CA GLU A 67 19.67 2.67 -1.99
C GLU A 67 19.34 1.17 -2.03
N HIS A 68 18.21 0.77 -1.43
CA HIS A 68 17.69 -0.61 -1.43
C HIS A 68 16.88 -0.96 -2.68
N SER A 69 16.80 -0.07 -3.67
CA SER A 69 15.87 -0.21 -4.80
C SER A 69 16.07 -1.47 -5.65
N LEU A 70 17.22 -2.13 -5.59
CA LEU A 70 17.47 -3.38 -6.32
C LEU A 70 17.26 -4.64 -5.46
N GLU A 71 16.93 -4.48 -4.19
CA GLU A 71 16.75 -5.58 -3.26
C GLU A 71 15.35 -6.22 -3.41
N PRO A 72 15.23 -7.56 -3.24
CA PRO A 72 13.95 -8.25 -3.35
C PRO A 72 12.86 -7.70 -2.43
N GLU A 73 13.22 -7.35 -1.19
CA GLU A 73 12.32 -6.82 -0.17
C GLU A 73 11.72 -5.48 -0.60
N PHE A 74 12.57 -4.58 -1.11
CA PHE A 74 12.13 -3.32 -1.68
C PHE A 74 11.20 -3.55 -2.88
N GLN A 75 11.54 -4.46 -3.78
CA GLN A 75 10.69 -4.73 -4.96
C GLN A 75 9.33 -5.31 -4.58
N LEU A 76 9.27 -6.16 -3.57
CA LEU A 76 8.00 -6.67 -3.02
C LEU A 76 7.16 -5.52 -2.43
N VAL A 77 7.75 -4.71 -1.55
CA VAL A 77 7.04 -3.59 -0.92
C VAL A 77 6.62 -2.54 -1.95
N ARG A 78 7.45 -2.28 -2.96
CA ARG A 78 7.10 -1.41 -4.09
C ARG A 78 5.92 -1.95 -4.88
N ALA A 79 5.88 -3.26 -5.16
CA ALA A 79 4.74 -3.85 -5.84
C ALA A 79 3.44 -3.66 -5.03
N LEU A 80 3.49 -3.89 -3.71
CA LEU A 80 2.35 -3.68 -2.82
C LEU A 80 1.92 -2.21 -2.75
N ALA A 81 2.87 -1.27 -2.68
CA ALA A 81 2.58 0.17 -2.65
C ALA A 81 1.94 0.63 -3.98
N CYS A 82 2.48 0.20 -5.12
CA CYS A 82 1.90 0.48 -6.43
C CYS A 82 0.50 -0.13 -6.57
N GLU A 83 0.28 -1.36 -6.11
CA GLU A 83 -1.02 -2.00 -6.15
C GLU A 83 -2.04 -1.27 -5.26
N ALA A 84 -1.66 -0.94 -4.03
CA ALA A 84 -2.50 -0.20 -3.09
C ALA A 84 -2.91 1.18 -3.65
N PHE A 85 -2.01 1.88 -4.33
CA PHE A 85 -2.31 3.18 -4.91
C PHE A 85 -3.09 3.05 -6.23
N TYR A 86 -2.54 2.37 -7.24
CA TYR A 86 -3.12 2.39 -8.59
C TYR A 86 -4.37 1.51 -8.76
N SER A 87 -4.68 0.66 -7.78
CA SER A 87 -5.98 -0.02 -7.70
C SER A 87 -7.15 0.97 -7.71
N ASP A 88 -6.99 2.17 -7.17
CA ASP A 88 -8.09 3.05 -6.79
C ASP A 88 -9.04 2.41 -5.77
N PHE A 89 -8.49 1.58 -4.89
CA PHE A 89 -9.21 1.14 -3.71
C PHE A 89 -9.58 2.34 -2.82
N VAL A 90 -10.84 2.39 -2.41
CA VAL A 90 -11.32 3.33 -1.39
C VAL A 90 -11.84 2.51 -0.22
N ALA A 91 -11.24 2.73 0.95
CA ALA A 91 -11.64 2.01 2.17
C ALA A 91 -13.12 2.28 2.48
N PRO A 92 -13.90 1.26 2.92
CA PRO A 92 -15.30 1.46 3.29
C PRO A 92 -15.47 2.56 4.34
N GLY A 93 -16.29 3.56 4.04
CA GLY A 93 -16.52 4.70 4.94
C GLY A 93 -15.43 5.78 4.91
N ALA A 94 -14.39 5.63 4.08
CA ALA A 94 -13.44 6.72 3.85
C ALA A 94 -14.14 7.90 3.14
N PRO A 95 -13.78 9.15 3.49
CA PRO A 95 -14.38 10.34 2.87
C PRO A 95 -13.92 10.56 1.41
N GLY A 96 -13.00 9.74 0.89
CA GLY A 96 -12.29 10.01 -0.37
C GLY A 96 -11.20 11.08 -0.22
N PRO A 97 -10.45 11.41 -1.28
CA PRO A 97 -10.54 10.89 -2.65
C PRO A 97 -9.93 9.48 -2.81
N GLY A 98 -10.28 8.79 -3.90
CA GLY A 98 -9.50 7.65 -4.38
C GLY A 98 -8.18 8.11 -5.01
N ALA A 99 -7.23 7.20 -5.21
CA ALA A 99 -5.94 7.51 -5.80
C ALA A 99 -6.03 8.11 -7.21
N TRP A 100 -7.04 7.74 -8.00
CA TRP A 100 -7.24 8.30 -9.34
C TRP A 100 -7.74 9.74 -9.28
N GLU A 101 -8.62 10.05 -8.34
CA GLU A 101 -9.07 11.43 -8.12
C GLU A 101 -7.92 12.28 -7.57
N GLU A 102 -7.08 11.73 -6.70
CA GLU A 102 -5.87 12.38 -6.17
C GLU A 102 -4.88 12.80 -7.26
N ILE A 103 -4.78 12.04 -8.36
CA ILE A 103 -3.83 12.31 -9.47
C ILE A 103 -4.52 12.83 -10.75
N ASP A 104 -5.80 13.19 -10.69
CA ASP A 104 -6.61 13.62 -11.84
C ASP A 104 -6.60 12.61 -13.02
N PHE A 105 -6.63 11.32 -12.70
CA PHE A 105 -6.70 10.24 -13.69
C PHE A 105 -8.16 9.90 -14.02
N ALA A 106 -8.67 10.54 -15.08
CA ALA A 106 -10.06 10.36 -15.54
C ALA A 106 -10.19 9.91 -17.02
N PRO A 107 -9.65 8.75 -17.44
CA PRO A 107 -9.89 8.24 -18.78
C PRO A 107 -11.40 7.93 -18.97
N PRO A 108 -12.01 8.31 -20.11
CA PRO A 108 -13.47 8.20 -20.29
C PRO A 108 -14.08 6.81 -20.13
N LEU A 109 -13.30 5.75 -20.42
CA LEU A 109 -13.75 4.38 -20.24
C LEU A 109 -13.59 3.90 -18.80
N ALA A 110 -12.51 4.33 -18.13
CA ALA A 110 -12.21 3.90 -16.77
C ALA A 110 -13.18 4.55 -15.76
N ALA A 111 -13.64 5.77 -16.04
CA ALA A 111 -14.68 6.47 -15.28
C ALA A 111 -16.07 5.81 -15.36
N ARG A 112 -16.28 4.85 -16.28
CA ARG A 112 -17.55 4.11 -16.43
C ARG A 112 -17.57 2.78 -15.68
N LEU A 113 -16.44 2.38 -15.08
CA LEU A 113 -16.33 1.12 -14.36
C LEU A 113 -16.84 1.31 -12.92
N GLU A 114 -17.73 0.42 -12.49
CA GLU A 114 -18.03 0.24 -11.07
C GLU A 114 -16.90 -0.58 -10.46
N LYS A 115 -16.05 0.07 -9.67
CA LYS A 115 -14.91 -0.57 -9.01
C LYS A 115 -15.38 -1.28 -7.76
N ASP A 116 -15.48 -2.60 -7.82
CA ASP A 116 -15.87 -3.41 -6.67
C ASP A 116 -14.65 -4.02 -5.97
N TRP A 117 -14.51 -3.67 -4.69
CA TRP A 117 -13.49 -4.18 -3.78
C TRP A 117 -14.08 -5.07 -2.68
N SER A 118 -15.33 -5.53 -2.84
CA SER A 118 -16.05 -6.36 -1.88
C SER A 118 -15.26 -7.60 -1.46
N TYR A 119 -14.48 -8.18 -2.37
CA TYR A 119 -13.65 -9.34 -2.08
C TYR A 119 -12.54 -9.04 -1.05
N LEU A 120 -12.10 -7.80 -0.85
CA LEU A 120 -11.13 -7.45 0.19
C LEU A 120 -11.75 -7.30 1.58
N ARG A 121 -13.09 -7.30 1.69
CA ARG A 121 -13.81 -7.21 2.97
C ARG A 121 -13.92 -8.62 3.57
N GLY A 122 -12.99 -8.96 4.47
CA GLY A 122 -13.01 -10.21 5.24
C GLY A 122 -13.70 -10.08 6.59
#